data_AF-U7K932-F1
#
_entry.id   AF-U7K932-F1
#
_cell.length_a   1.000
_cell.length_b   1.000
_cell.length_c   1.000
_cell.angle_alpha   90.00
_cell.angle_beta   90.00
_cell.angle_gamma   90.00
#
_symmetry.space_group_name_H-M   'P 1'
#
loop_
_entity.id
_entity.type
_entity.pdbx_description
1 polymer ?
#
loop_
_entity_poly.entity_id
_entity_poly.type
_entity_poly.pdbx_seq_one_letter_code
_entity_poly.pdbx_strand_id
1 'polypeptide(L)'
;MRPFQIDTAHARHLARDLHANAQGDNPPHPALPEDSAFTGFNEAVHAALDNIGARMTMLRHDMGHIAQSSFQMSREAEDSDAALRDLLGAAI
;
A
#
# COMPACT_ATOMS: atom_id res chain seq x y z
N MET A 1 26.62 -15.66 -9.07
CA MET A 1 25.34 -14.99 -8.73
C MET A 1 24.32 -15.47 -9.75
N ARG A 2 23.19 -16.06 -9.35
CA ARG A 2 22.11 -16.38 -10.30
C ARG A 2 21.23 -15.14 -10.49
N PRO A 3 20.77 -14.82 -11.71
CA PRO A 3 19.84 -13.72 -11.89
C PRO A 3 18.56 -14.00 -11.12
N PHE A 4 18.10 -13.02 -10.34
CA PHE A 4 16.83 -13.07 -9.64
C PHE A 4 15.72 -12.89 -10.69
N GLN A 5 14.88 -13.92 -10.87
CA GLN A 5 13.77 -13.85 -11.82
C GLN A 5 12.56 -13.22 -11.12
N ILE A 6 12.17 -12.03 -11.56
CA ILE A 6 10.97 -11.34 -11.09
C ILE A 6 9.89 -11.51 -12.17
N ASP A 7 8.73 -12.00 -11.77
CA ASP A 7 7.53 -11.87 -12.58
C ASP A 7 7.01 -10.42 -12.47
N THR A 8 7.43 -9.57 -13.39
CA THR A 8 7.10 -8.13 -13.39
C THR A 8 5.61 -7.89 -13.67
N ALA A 9 4.92 -8.81 -14.34
CA ALA A 9 3.48 -8.72 -14.55
C ALA A 9 2.72 -8.97 -13.25
N HIS A 10 3.11 -10.01 -12.50
CA HIS A 10 2.56 -10.30 -11.19
C HIS A 10 2.88 -9.20 -10.17
N ALA A 11 4.11 -8.68 -10.16
CA ALA A 11 4.49 -7.57 -9.30
C ALA A 11 3.65 -6.30 -9.56
N ARG A 12 3.39 -5.96 -10.82
CA ARG A 12 2.50 -4.85 -11.18
C ARG A 12 1.04 -5.09 -10.78
N HIS A 13 0.56 -6.33 -10.85
CA HIS A 13 -0.78 -6.67 -10.35
C HIS A 13 -0.89 -6.40 -8.85
N LEU A 14 0.04 -6.93 -8.05
CA LEU A 14 0.07 -6.70 -6.60
C LEU A 14 0.21 -5.21 -6.25
N ALA A 15 1.00 -4.47 -7.01
CA ALA A 15 1.13 -3.02 -6.84
C ALA A 15 -0.19 -2.28 -7.09
N ARG A 16 -0.98 -2.69 -8.11
CA ARG A 16 -2.32 -2.14 -8.35
C ARG A 16 -3.26 -2.43 -7.19
N ASP A 17 -3.25 -3.67 -6.68
CA ASP A 17 -4.10 -4.07 -5.56
C ASP A 17 -3.75 -3.27 -4.31
N LEU A 18 -2.46 -3.14 -4.00
CA LEU A 18 -1.99 -2.32 -2.88
C LEU A 18 -2.39 -0.85 -3.05
N HIS A 19 -2.21 -0.29 -4.24
CA HIS A 19 -2.61 1.08 -4.52
C HIS A 19 -4.11 1.31 -4.36
N ALA A 20 -4.94 0.37 -4.83
CA ALA A 20 -6.39 0.44 -4.70
C ALA A 20 -6.83 0.37 -3.23
N ASN A 21 -6.24 -0.53 -2.44
CA ASN A 21 -6.55 -0.66 -1.01
C ASN A 21 -5.93 0.46 -0.14
N ALA A 22 -4.91 1.15 -0.64
CA ALA A 22 -4.38 2.36 -0.02
C ALA A 22 -5.35 3.54 -0.14
N GLN A 23 -6.34 3.47 -1.04
CA GLN A 23 -7.35 4.51 -1.16
C GLN A 23 -8.43 4.34 -0.09
N GLY A 24 -8.83 5.44 0.53
CA GLY A 24 -9.96 5.48 1.44
C GLY A 24 -9.73 6.32 2.68
N ASP A 25 -10.82 6.55 3.39
CA ASP A 25 -10.85 7.34 4.62
C ASP A 25 -11.29 6.48 5.80
N ASN A 26 -10.99 6.96 6.99
CA ASN A 26 -11.53 6.32 8.20
C ASN A 26 -13.03 6.63 8.30
N PRO A 27 -13.87 5.65 8.66
CA PRO A 27 -15.28 5.92 8.90
C PRO A 27 -15.42 6.90 10.08
N PRO A 28 -16.52 7.68 10.12
CA PRO A 28 -16.80 8.53 11.26
C PRO A 28 -17.02 7.68 12.52
N HIS A 29 -16.81 8.29 13.69
CA HIS A 29 -17.12 7.64 14.95
C HIS A 29 -18.62 7.28 15.03
N PRO A 30 -18.96 6.11 15.59
CA PRO A 30 -20.35 5.72 15.79
C PRO A 30 -21.00 6.63 16.84
N ALA A 31 -22.31 6.83 16.74
CA ALA A 31 -23.06 7.50 17.80
C ALA A 31 -23.02 6.66 19.08
N LEU A 32 -22.63 7.27 20.20
CA LEU A 32 -22.60 6.67 21.51
C LEU A 32 -23.71 7.24 22.41
N PRO A 33 -24.17 6.51 23.44
CA PRO A 33 -25.21 7.00 24.35
C PRO A 33 -24.78 8.28 25.07
N GLU A 34 -25.64 9.29 25.15
CA GLU A 34 -25.33 10.61 25.73
C GLU A 34 -25.53 10.69 27.27
N ASP A 35 -26.00 9.59 27.90
CA ASP A 35 -26.19 9.54 29.35
C ASP A 35 -24.84 9.70 30.07
N SER A 36 -24.80 10.60 31.05
CA SER A 36 -23.60 10.97 31.81
C SER A 36 -23.00 9.81 32.60
N ALA A 37 -23.78 8.74 32.85
CA ALA A 37 -23.27 7.49 33.41
C ALA A 37 -22.20 6.82 32.53
N PHE A 38 -22.19 7.10 31.22
CA PHE A 38 -21.27 6.48 30.25
C PHE A 38 -20.14 7.40 29.78
N THR A 39 -20.00 8.62 30.31
CA THR A 39 -19.01 9.60 29.82
C THR A 39 -17.60 9.02 29.70
N GLY A 40 -17.06 8.42 30.77
CA GLY A 40 -15.70 7.86 30.75
C GLY A 40 -15.54 6.67 29.79
N PHE A 41 -16.59 5.86 29.62
CA PHE A 41 -16.58 4.78 28.63
C PHE A 41 -16.56 5.35 27.20
N ASN A 42 -17.40 6.35 26.92
CA ASN A 42 -17.46 6.99 25.61
C ASN A 42 -16.15 7.68 25.24
N GLU A 43 -15.51 8.36 26.21
CA GLU A 43 -14.18 8.94 26.03
C GLU A 43 -13.14 7.88 25.65
N ALA A 44 -13.12 6.74 26.36
CA ALA A 44 -12.20 5.64 26.07
C ALA A 44 -12.46 5.01 24.69
N VAL A 45 -13.73 4.86 24.29
CA VAL A 45 -14.09 4.34 22.97
C VAL A 45 -13.65 5.30 21.86
N HIS A 46 -13.91 6.60 22.00
CA HIS A 46 -13.46 7.59 21.03
C HIS A 46 -11.94 7.60 20.90
N ALA A 47 -11.20 7.61 22.01
CA ALA A 47 -9.75 7.56 21.99
C ALA A 47 -9.20 6.29 21.31
N ALA A 48 -9.85 5.13 21.52
CA ALA A 48 -9.47 3.89 20.85
C ALA A 48 -9.74 3.97 19.33
N LEU A 49 -10.88 4.52 18.93
CA LEU A 49 -11.23 4.70 17.51
C LEU A 49 -10.30 5.70 16.81
N ASP A 50 -9.96 6.81 17.47
CA ASP A 50 -8.97 7.77 16.97
C ASP A 50 -7.61 7.11 16.75
N ASN A 51 -7.18 6.27 17.70
CA ASN A 51 -5.91 5.55 17.58
C ASN A 51 -5.92 4.56 16.41
N ILE A 52 -7.00 3.80 16.25
CA ILE A 52 -7.17 2.87 15.12
C ILE A 52 -7.19 3.67 13.81
N GLY A 53 -7.93 4.77 13.75
CA GLY A 53 -7.98 5.65 12.58
C GLY A 53 -6.60 6.16 12.19
N ALA A 54 -5.82 6.66 13.14
CA ALA A 54 -4.46 7.13 12.88
C ALA A 54 -3.56 6.02 12.30
N ARG A 55 -3.61 4.81 12.89
CA ARG A 55 -2.85 3.65 12.40
C ARG A 55 -3.30 3.22 11.00
N MET A 56 -4.60 3.24 10.72
CA MET A 56 -5.13 2.90 9.41
C MET A 56 -4.72 3.92 8.34
N THR A 57 -4.66 5.21 8.69
CA THR A 57 -4.13 6.25 7.80
C THR A 57 -2.65 6.00 7.47
N MET A 58 -1.84 5.68 8.49
CA MET A 58 -0.42 5.34 8.28
C MET A 58 -0.26 4.09 7.40
N LEU A 59 -1.04 3.04 7.67
CA LEU A 59 -1.02 1.81 6.89
C LEU A 59 -1.34 2.08 5.40
N ARG A 60 -2.40 2.85 5.13
CA ARG A 60 -2.76 3.24 3.76
C ARG A 60 -1.64 4.04 3.07
N HIS A 61 -1.02 4.98 3.79
CA HIS A 61 0.12 5.73 3.29
C HIS A 61 1.28 4.79 2.88
N ASP A 62 1.66 3.87 3.76
CA ASP A 62 2.77 2.94 3.50
C ASP A 62 2.46 1.98 2.35
N MET A 63 1.22 1.50 2.26
CA MET A 63 0.76 0.71 1.11
C MET A 63 0.88 1.49 -0.21
N GLY A 64 0.56 2.79 -0.20
CA GLY A 64 0.74 3.67 -1.35
C GLY A 64 2.19 3.79 -1.79
N HIS A 65 3.12 3.96 -0.84
CA HIS A 65 4.57 3.98 -1.13
C HIS A 65 5.08 2.66 -1.68
N ILE A 66 4.70 1.53 -1.07
CA ILE A 66 5.10 0.19 -1.53
C ILE A 66 4.58 -0.05 -2.94
N ALA A 67 3.32 0.28 -3.22
CA ALA A 67 2.76 0.17 -4.56
C ALA A 67 3.56 0.98 -5.58
N GLN A 68 3.84 2.25 -5.28
CA GLN A 68 4.59 3.13 -6.17
C GLN A 68 6.02 2.60 -6.44
N SER A 69 6.72 2.19 -5.39
CA SER A 69 8.07 1.62 -5.51
C SER A 69 8.05 0.32 -6.32
N SER A 70 7.05 -0.54 -6.11
CA SER A 70 6.90 -1.80 -6.85
C SER A 70 6.67 -1.58 -8.35
N PHE A 71 5.90 -0.55 -8.73
CA PHE A 71 5.75 -0.17 -10.13
C PHE A 71 7.06 0.29 -10.76
N GLN A 72 7.83 1.13 -10.06
CA GLN A 72 9.12 1.62 -10.54
C GLN A 72 10.10 0.46 -10.74
N MET A 73 10.25 -0.40 -9.74
CA MET A 73 11.13 -1.57 -9.83
C MET A 73 10.74 -2.52 -10.96
N SER A 74 9.44 -2.77 -11.15
CA SER A 74 8.97 -3.64 -12.24
C SER A 74 9.30 -3.06 -13.61
N ARG A 75 9.17 -1.73 -13.75
CA ARG A 75 9.53 -1.02 -14.99
C ARG A 75 11.03 -1.05 -15.24
N GLU A 76 11.84 -0.78 -14.21
CA GLU A 76 13.30 -0.82 -14.31
C GLU A 76 13.83 -2.21 -14.71
N ALA A 77 13.19 -3.27 -14.21
CA ALA A 77 13.49 -4.63 -14.61
C ALA A 77 13.16 -4.88 -16.09
N GLU A 78 11.97 -4.48 -16.56
CA GLU A 78 11.57 -4.60 -17.96
C GLU A 78 12.48 -3.79 -18.91
N ASP A 79 12.84 -2.56 -18.53
CA ASP A 79 13.73 -1.70 -19.30
C ASP A 79 15.16 -2.29 -19.38
N SER A 80 15.65 -2.89 -18.28
CA SER A 80 16.95 -3.58 -18.24
C SER A 80 16.98 -4.83 -19.12
N ASP A 81 15.92 -5.65 -19.08
CA ASP A 81 15.80 -6.85 -19.90
C ASP A 81 15.69 -6.50 -21.40
N ALA A 82 14.96 -5.43 -21.74
CA ALA A 82 14.88 -4.92 -23.11
C ALA A 82 16.24 -4.45 -23.62
N ALA A 83 16.97 -3.65 -22.83
CA ALA A 83 18.31 -3.18 -23.19
C ALA A 83 19.30 -4.34 -23.37
N LEU A 84 19.24 -5.37 -22.52
CA LEU A 84 20.07 -6.56 -22.65
C LEU A 84 19.74 -7.33 -23.94
N ARG A 85 18.46 -7.50 -24.26
CA ARG A 85 18.03 -8.16 -25.50
C ARG A 85 18.53 -7.41 -26.73
N ASP A 86 18.44 -6.10 -26.74
CA ASP A 86 18.89 -5.27 -27.86
C ASP A 86 20.42 -5.35 -28.04
N LEU A 87 21.19 -5.36 -26.93
CA LEU A 87 22.64 -5.59 -26.96
C LEU A 87 23.00 -6.98 -27.52
N LEU A 88 22.30 -8.03 -27.11
CA LEU A 88 22.53 -9.39 -27.58
C LEU A 88 22.11 -9.57 -29.04
N GLY A 89 21.00 -8.95 -29.46
CA GLY A 89 20.52 -8.98 -30.84
C GLY A 89 21.39 -8.18 -31.81
N ALA A 90 22.06 -7.13 -31.34
CA ALA A 90 23.03 -6.36 -32.13
C ALA A 90 24.41 -7.04 -32.26
N ALA A 91 24.66 -8.09 -31.46
CA ALA A 91 25.92 -8.85 -31.46
C ALA A 91 25.91 -10.09 -32.37
N ILE A 92 24.81 -10.32 -33.11
CA ILE A 92 24.60 -11.41 -34.08
C ILE A 92 24.39 -10.79 -35.47
#